data_AF-A0A077XUE0-F1
#
_entry.id   AF-A0A077XUE0-F1
#
_cell.length_a   1.000
_cell.length_b   1.000
_cell.length_c   1.000
_cell.angle_alpha   90.00
_cell.angle_beta   90.00
_cell.angle_gamma   90.00
#
_symmetry.space_group_name_H-M   'P 1'
#
loop_
_entity.id
_entity.type
_entity.pdbx_description
1 polymer ?
#
loop_
_entity_poly.entity_id
_entity_poly.type
_entity_poly.pdbx_seq_one_letter_code
_entity_poly.pdbx_strand_id
1 'polypeptide(L)'
;METYLNNNFEVLRLEMKVTNREFAAILGVREQVYSRIKKGEYPIGLTMKTRIENAFPQVNYDWLLYNRGNREKRESFVQSDAVSMVNVGNGKSIGYFSDEVKFMDENKNNIFFEVSPGRYLMQTKLVTEKAKAGYLSGFSDSEYMDELPAHFITVNEFHRGVYRSFEVSGDSMTDGTDASVLDGDIVTGRLIKRELWLSKFHTHKYRYWVIVHRYEGVIIKEISHHDVEKGILTLHSLNADKVKYPDFTITLDDVDQIFNVVDISRSL
;
A
#
# COMPACT_ATOMS: atom_id res chain seq x y z
N MET A 1 -7.36 -0.42 -19.31
CA MET A 1 -7.63 1.02 -19.11
C MET A 1 -8.90 1.34 -19.86
N GLU A 2 -9.91 1.87 -19.17
CA GLU A 2 -11.19 2.24 -19.77
C GLU A 2 -11.02 3.53 -20.59
N THR A 3 -11.36 3.50 -21.88
CA THR A 3 -11.16 4.62 -22.82
C THR A 3 -12.45 5.38 -23.05
N TYR A 4 -12.41 6.71 -23.02
CA TYR A 4 -13.59 7.58 -23.10
C TYR A 4 -13.37 8.75 -24.10
N LEU A 5 -12.96 8.40 -25.32
CA LEU A 5 -12.59 9.34 -26.39
C LEU A 5 -13.73 10.25 -26.85
N ASN A 6 -14.99 9.81 -26.69
CA ASN A 6 -16.20 10.53 -27.11
C ASN A 6 -16.88 11.25 -25.93
N ASN A 7 -16.10 11.85 -25.03
CA ASN A 7 -16.64 12.52 -23.85
C ASN A 7 -17.22 13.92 -24.14
N ASN A 8 -18.04 14.40 -23.20
CA ASN A 8 -18.75 15.68 -23.28
C ASN A 8 -18.15 16.76 -22.36
N PHE A 9 -16.91 16.61 -21.88
CA PHE A 9 -16.28 17.60 -20.99
C PHE A 9 -16.11 18.98 -21.64
N GLU A 10 -15.80 19.02 -22.94
CA GLU A 10 -15.67 20.28 -23.67
C GLU A 10 -17.04 20.95 -23.89
N VAL A 11 -18.09 20.15 -24.13
CA VAL A 11 -19.48 20.62 -24.26
C VAL A 11 -19.92 21.28 -22.96
N LEU A 12 -19.76 20.58 -21.84
CA LEU A 12 -20.14 21.08 -20.51
C LEU A 12 -19.35 22.36 -20.15
N ARG A 13 -18.05 22.42 -20.46
CA ARG A 13 -17.22 23.61 -20.24
C ARG A 13 -17.74 24.82 -21.02
N LEU A 14 -18.01 24.66 -22.31
CA LEU A 14 -18.46 25.74 -23.18
C LEU A 14 -19.82 26.31 -22.74
N GLU A 15 -20.73 25.44 -22.32
CA GLU A 15 -22.04 25.86 -21.79
C GLU A 15 -21.93 26.67 -20.50
N MET A 16 -20.99 26.28 -19.62
CA MET A 16 -20.69 27.03 -18.39
C MET A 16 -19.97 28.35 -18.67
N LYS A 17 -19.53 28.60 -19.92
CA LYS A 17 -18.80 29.81 -20.35
C LYS A 17 -17.53 30.10 -19.54
N VAL A 18 -16.84 29.04 -19.10
CA VAL A 18 -15.59 29.12 -18.33
C VAL A 18 -14.37 28.71 -19.16
N THR A 19 -13.20 29.21 -18.81
CA THR A 19 -11.91 28.82 -19.43
C THR A 19 -11.50 27.40 -19.03
N ASN A 20 -10.52 26.81 -19.73
CA ASN A 20 -9.97 25.49 -19.38
C ASN A 20 -9.38 25.47 -17.96
N ARG A 21 -8.73 26.56 -17.55
CA ARG A 21 -8.14 26.71 -16.22
C ARG A 21 -9.22 26.74 -15.13
N GLU A 22 -10.29 27.50 -15.34
CA GLU A 22 -11.41 27.60 -14.40
C GLU A 22 -12.17 26.28 -14.30
N PHE A 23 -12.41 25.61 -15.42
CA PHE A 23 -13.05 24.29 -15.42
C PHE A 23 -12.19 23.23 -14.73
N ALA A 24 -10.87 23.26 -14.94
CA ALA A 24 -9.94 22.40 -14.22
C ALA A 24 -9.99 22.66 -12.70
N ALA A 25 -10.09 23.92 -12.28
CA ALA A 25 -10.22 24.31 -10.88
C ALA A 25 -11.52 23.79 -10.24
N ILE A 26 -12.65 23.82 -10.97
CA ILE A 26 -13.93 23.24 -10.54
C ILE A 26 -13.79 21.73 -10.28
N LEU A 27 -13.04 21.02 -11.12
CA LEU A 27 -12.72 19.60 -10.93
C LEU A 27 -11.60 19.35 -9.90
N GLY A 28 -11.02 20.39 -9.31
CA GLY A 28 -9.90 20.29 -8.36
C GLY A 28 -8.59 19.77 -8.97
N VAL A 29 -8.39 19.97 -10.29
CA VAL A 29 -7.20 19.47 -11.02
C VAL A 29 -6.42 20.62 -11.65
N ARG A 30 -5.17 20.34 -12.03
CA ARG A 30 -4.36 21.28 -12.82
C ARG A 30 -4.86 21.32 -14.27
N GLU A 31 -4.73 22.46 -14.94
CA GLU A 31 -5.17 22.64 -16.34
C GLU A 31 -4.58 21.59 -17.30
N GLN A 32 -3.30 21.22 -17.10
CA GLN A 32 -2.65 20.17 -17.89
C GLN A 32 -3.32 18.80 -17.74
N VAL A 33 -3.86 18.50 -16.55
CA VAL A 33 -4.60 17.27 -16.29
C VAL A 33 -5.95 17.31 -17.00
N TYR A 34 -6.67 18.43 -16.90
CA TYR A 34 -7.93 18.61 -17.64
C TYR A 34 -7.75 18.48 -19.16
N SER A 35 -6.65 19.02 -19.72
CA SER A 35 -6.33 18.87 -21.14
C SER A 35 -6.21 17.40 -21.57
N ARG A 36 -5.61 16.55 -20.74
CA ARG A 36 -5.54 15.10 -20.97
C ARG A 36 -6.88 14.40 -20.73
N ILE A 37 -7.66 14.87 -19.75
CA ILE A 37 -9.01 14.36 -19.49
C ILE A 37 -9.88 14.54 -20.72
N LYS A 38 -9.91 15.74 -21.28
CA LYS A 38 -10.67 16.06 -22.50
C LYS A 38 -10.34 15.13 -23.67
N LYS A 39 -9.06 14.76 -23.81
CA LYS A 39 -8.61 13.88 -24.89
C LYS A 39 -8.86 12.38 -24.62
N GLY A 40 -9.40 12.01 -23.45
CA GLY A 40 -9.56 10.60 -23.07
C GLY A 40 -8.24 9.92 -22.69
N GLU A 41 -7.16 10.68 -22.50
CA GLU A 41 -5.79 10.19 -22.26
C GLU A 41 -5.41 10.15 -20.77
N TYR A 42 -6.37 10.45 -19.89
CA TYR A 42 -6.19 10.48 -18.45
C TYR A 42 -7.10 9.43 -17.80
N PRO A 43 -6.59 8.47 -17.02
CA PRO A 43 -7.46 7.50 -16.39
C PRO A 43 -8.41 8.18 -15.39
N ILE A 44 -9.73 8.07 -15.61
CA ILE A 44 -10.74 8.56 -14.67
C ILE A 44 -11.05 7.45 -13.67
N GLY A 45 -10.34 7.47 -12.55
CA GLY A 45 -10.64 6.63 -11.39
C GLY A 45 -11.76 7.21 -10.52
N LEU A 46 -12.09 6.51 -9.44
CA LEU A 46 -13.21 6.86 -8.55
C LEU A 46 -13.10 8.27 -7.96
N THR A 47 -11.90 8.70 -7.55
CA THR A 47 -11.66 10.07 -7.05
C THR A 47 -12.04 11.14 -8.07
N MET A 48 -11.72 10.90 -9.34
CA MET A 48 -12.10 11.82 -10.42
C MET A 48 -13.59 11.75 -10.70
N LYS A 49 -14.19 10.56 -10.68
CA LYS A 49 -15.64 10.36 -10.75
C LYS A 49 -16.38 11.13 -9.65
N THR A 50 -15.95 11.03 -8.40
CA THR A 50 -16.56 11.76 -7.28
C THR A 50 -16.40 13.27 -7.42
N ARG A 51 -15.24 13.75 -7.88
CA ARG A 51 -15.05 15.19 -8.18
C ARG A 51 -15.99 15.67 -9.27
N ILE A 52 -16.16 14.87 -10.33
CA ILE A 52 -17.09 15.15 -11.42
C ILE A 52 -18.53 15.17 -10.91
N GLU A 53 -18.94 14.17 -10.13
CA GLU A 53 -20.29 14.07 -9.58
C GLU A 53 -20.59 15.18 -8.56
N ASN A 54 -19.60 15.60 -7.77
CA ASN A 54 -19.76 16.72 -6.84
C ASN A 54 -19.75 18.08 -7.55
N ALA A 55 -18.91 18.25 -8.57
CA ALA A 55 -18.88 19.46 -9.38
C ALA A 55 -20.16 19.62 -10.21
N PHE A 56 -20.72 18.50 -10.67
CA PHE A 56 -21.85 18.45 -11.59
C PHE A 56 -22.92 17.44 -11.14
N PRO A 57 -23.56 17.65 -9.97
CA PRO A 57 -24.48 16.67 -9.38
C PRO A 57 -25.71 16.38 -10.26
N GLN A 58 -26.09 17.36 -11.07
CA GLN A 58 -27.22 17.27 -11.99
C GLN A 58 -26.88 16.54 -13.31
N VAL A 59 -25.58 16.33 -13.57
CA VAL A 59 -25.10 15.75 -14.83
C VAL A 59 -24.89 14.26 -14.66
N ASN A 60 -25.46 13.47 -15.57
CA ASN A 60 -25.27 12.04 -15.65
C ASN A 60 -23.81 11.73 -16.05
N TYR A 61 -23.17 10.87 -15.25
CA TYR A 61 -21.77 10.50 -15.42
C TYR A 61 -21.49 9.76 -16.74
N ASP A 62 -22.38 8.85 -17.15
CA ASP A 62 -22.22 8.07 -18.39
C ASP A 62 -22.43 8.93 -19.63
N TRP A 63 -23.30 9.94 -19.55
CA TRP A 63 -23.42 10.96 -20.60
C TRP A 63 -22.15 11.79 -20.69
N LEU A 64 -21.56 12.17 -19.55
CA LEU A 64 -20.37 13.02 -19.54
C LEU A 64 -19.13 12.31 -20.07
N LEU A 65 -18.88 11.06 -19.68
CA LEU A 65 -17.69 10.32 -20.10
C LEU A 65 -17.86 9.62 -21.44
N TYR A 66 -19.01 9.00 -21.67
CA TYR A 66 -19.19 8.07 -22.78
C TYR A 66 -20.19 8.56 -23.84
N ASN A 67 -20.79 9.74 -23.63
CA ASN A 67 -21.88 10.26 -24.45
C ASN A 67 -23.04 9.25 -24.59
N ARG A 68 -23.37 8.56 -23.49
CA ARG A 68 -24.44 7.57 -23.42
C ARG A 68 -25.57 8.05 -22.52
N GLY A 69 -26.80 7.79 -22.94
CA GLY A 69 -27.99 8.11 -22.14
C GLY A 69 -28.32 9.60 -22.13
N ASN A 70 -29.16 10.00 -21.17
CA ASN A 70 -29.62 11.37 -21.02
C ASN A 70 -28.66 12.18 -20.15
N ARG A 71 -28.56 13.49 -20.43
CA ARG A 71 -27.71 14.43 -19.70
C ARG A 71 -28.05 14.55 -18.22
N GLU A 72 -29.34 14.55 -17.88
CA GLU A 72 -29.79 14.81 -16.51
C GLU A 72 -29.83 13.52 -15.68
N LYS A 73 -29.35 13.62 -14.45
CA LYS A 73 -29.44 12.53 -13.46
C LYS A 73 -30.91 12.43 -13.01
N ARG A 74 -31.64 11.41 -13.45
CA ARG A 74 -32.98 11.12 -12.91
C ARG A 74 -32.82 10.60 -11.48
N GLU A 75 -33.47 11.26 -10.51
CA GLU A 75 -33.43 10.83 -9.11
C GLU A 75 -34.04 9.43 -8.96
N SER A 76 -33.19 8.48 -8.58
CA SER A 76 -33.62 7.23 -7.97
C SER A 76 -32.93 7.15 -6.60
N PHE A 77 -33.74 7.30 -5.55
CA PHE A 77 -33.31 7.20 -4.16
C PHE A 77 -32.67 5.83 -3.89
N VAL A 78 -31.44 5.82 -3.38
CA VAL A 78 -30.86 4.65 -2.70
C VAL A 78 -30.39 5.11 -1.32
N GLN A 79 -30.91 4.42 -0.32
CA GLN A 79 -30.80 4.67 1.11
C GLN A 79 -29.37 4.39 1.60
N SER A 80 -28.82 5.31 2.40
CA SER A 80 -27.50 5.21 3.02
C SER A 80 -27.55 4.31 4.25
N ASP A 81 -27.02 3.09 4.18
CA ASP A 81 -26.77 2.24 5.35
C ASP A 81 -25.49 1.40 5.16
N ALA A 82 -24.39 1.86 5.78
CA ALA A 82 -23.32 1.06 6.41
C ALA A 82 -22.08 1.95 6.63
N VAL A 83 -21.94 2.51 7.83
CA VAL A 83 -20.68 3.11 8.31
C VAL A 83 -20.09 2.12 9.31
N SER A 84 -18.97 1.49 8.97
CA SER A 84 -18.31 0.49 9.84
C SER A 84 -17.15 1.13 10.60
N MET A 85 -17.11 0.94 11.92
CA MET A 85 -15.96 1.31 12.76
C MET A 85 -14.81 0.32 12.56
N VAL A 86 -13.62 0.78 12.19
CA VAL A 86 -12.41 -0.06 12.15
C VAL A 86 -11.72 0.01 13.52
N ASN A 87 -11.83 -1.06 14.31
CA ASN A 87 -11.05 -1.21 15.54
C ASN A 87 -9.63 -1.67 15.22
N VAL A 88 -8.65 -0.79 15.48
CA VAL A 88 -7.25 -1.18 15.61
C VAL A 88 -7.03 -1.61 17.06
N GLY A 89 -6.35 -2.73 17.27
CA GLY A 89 -5.99 -3.21 18.61
C GLY A 89 -5.38 -2.10 19.46
N ASN A 90 -5.74 -2.10 20.76
CA ASN A 90 -5.36 -1.15 21.80
C ASN A 90 -5.53 0.35 21.46
N GLY A 91 -6.76 0.75 21.12
CA GLY A 91 -7.35 1.98 21.67
C GLY A 91 -7.17 3.29 20.90
N LYS A 92 -6.65 3.29 19.66
CA LYS A 92 -6.67 4.48 18.79
C LYS A 92 -7.68 4.29 17.65
N SER A 93 -8.87 4.86 17.81
CA SER A 93 -9.88 4.97 16.76
C SER A 93 -9.46 6.04 15.73
N ILE A 94 -9.11 5.63 14.51
CA ILE A 94 -8.83 6.55 13.41
C ILE A 94 -10.09 6.68 12.56
N GLY A 95 -10.92 7.69 12.85
CA GLY A 95 -11.92 8.25 11.92
C GLY A 95 -12.96 7.32 11.30
N TYR A 96 -13.88 7.92 10.54
CA TYR A 96 -14.91 7.22 9.77
C TYR A 96 -14.36 6.91 8.37
N PHE A 97 -14.22 5.63 8.02
CA PHE A 97 -13.90 5.23 6.65
C PHE A 97 -15.21 4.83 5.96
N SER A 98 -15.55 5.46 4.84
CA SER A 98 -16.60 4.91 3.98
C SER A 98 -16.06 3.64 3.31
N ASP A 99 -16.84 2.57 3.31
CA ASP A 99 -16.52 1.29 2.63
C ASP A 99 -16.38 1.45 1.09
N GLU A 100 -16.59 2.66 0.57
CA GLU A 100 -16.79 2.96 -0.86
C GLU A 100 -15.50 3.16 -1.68
N VAL A 101 -14.32 3.35 -1.05
CA VAL A 101 -13.07 3.62 -1.79
C VAL A 101 -11.95 2.65 -1.38
N LYS A 102 -12.16 1.37 -1.67
CA LYS A 102 -11.13 0.32 -1.61
C LYS A 102 -10.46 0.21 -2.97
N PHE A 103 -9.23 0.72 -3.10
CA PHE A 103 -8.41 0.34 -4.26
C PHE A 103 -7.69 -0.96 -3.92
N MET A 104 -7.99 -2.02 -4.67
CA MET A 104 -7.24 -3.27 -4.62
C MET A 104 -6.28 -3.32 -5.79
N ASP A 105 -5.04 -3.75 -5.57
CA ASP A 105 -4.17 -4.09 -6.70
C ASP A 105 -4.75 -5.28 -7.50
N GLU A 106 -4.29 -5.48 -8.73
CA GLU A 106 -4.80 -6.52 -9.64
C GLU A 106 -4.76 -7.94 -9.02
N ASN A 107 -3.90 -8.14 -8.02
CA ASN A 107 -3.71 -9.41 -7.32
C ASN A 107 -4.39 -9.44 -5.94
N LYS A 108 -5.16 -8.40 -5.57
CA LYS A 108 -5.81 -8.20 -4.26
C LYS A 108 -4.87 -8.27 -3.04
N ASN A 109 -3.58 -8.01 -3.23
CA ASN A 109 -2.59 -8.14 -2.15
C ASN A 109 -2.56 -6.92 -1.22
N ASN A 110 -2.93 -5.75 -1.73
CA ASN A 110 -2.90 -4.50 -0.98
C ASN A 110 -4.23 -3.77 -1.14
N ILE A 111 -4.73 -3.22 -0.04
CA ILE A 111 -5.92 -2.37 -0.01
C ILE A 111 -5.45 -0.96 0.31
N PHE A 112 -5.86 0.02 -0.50
CA PHE A 112 -5.54 1.42 -0.26
C PHE A 112 -6.81 2.21 0.01
N PHE A 113 -6.71 3.10 1.00
CA PHE A 113 -7.74 4.06 1.39
C PHE A 113 -7.19 5.46 1.17
N GLU A 114 -7.80 6.26 0.29
CA GLU A 114 -7.38 7.65 0.10
C GLU A 114 -7.79 8.48 1.32
N VAL A 115 -6.83 9.12 1.99
CA VAL A 115 -7.10 10.00 3.16
C VAL A 115 -7.08 11.47 2.79
N SER A 116 -6.29 11.84 1.78
CA SER A 116 -6.30 13.16 1.15
C SER A 116 -5.73 13.05 -0.27
N PRO A 117 -5.91 14.06 -1.13
CA PRO A 117 -5.47 13.98 -2.52
C PRO A 117 -3.99 13.58 -2.67
N GLY A 118 -3.74 12.40 -3.23
CA GLY A 118 -2.39 11.85 -3.41
C GLY A 118 -1.74 11.28 -2.15
N ARG A 119 -2.52 11.06 -1.09
CA ARG A 119 -2.08 10.41 0.15
C ARG A 119 -3.04 9.28 0.52
N TYR A 120 -2.49 8.10 0.69
CA TYR A 120 -3.25 6.88 0.89
C TYR A 120 -2.77 6.17 2.16
N LEU A 121 -3.68 5.51 2.87
CA LEU A 121 -3.34 4.46 3.82
C LEU A 121 -3.32 3.13 3.06
N MET A 122 -2.16 2.49 3.02
CA MET A 122 -2.02 1.13 2.53
C MET A 122 -2.19 0.15 3.69
N GLN A 123 -3.19 -0.71 3.60
CA GLN A 123 -3.41 -1.81 4.50
C GLN A 123 -2.51 -2.99 4.13
N THR A 124 -1.92 -3.58 5.15
CA THR A 124 -1.04 -4.75 5.08
C THR A 124 -1.45 -5.75 6.15
N LYS A 125 -1.19 -7.04 5.93
CA LYS A 125 -1.40 -8.07 6.96
C LYS A 125 -0.24 -8.02 7.96
N LEU A 126 -0.57 -7.98 9.24
CA LEU A 126 0.38 -7.92 10.35
C LEU A 126 0.61 -9.31 10.95
N VAL A 127 1.85 -9.76 10.90
CA VAL A 127 2.32 -10.94 11.63
C VAL A 127 2.80 -10.49 13.00
N THR A 128 1.94 -10.65 14.00
CA THR A 128 2.28 -10.40 15.41
C THR A 128 3.22 -11.47 15.94
N GLU A 129 3.86 -11.22 17.08
CA GLU A 129 4.72 -12.21 17.73
C GLU A 129 4.00 -13.54 17.95
N LYS A 130 2.75 -13.49 18.40
CA LYS A 130 1.89 -14.67 18.63
C LYS A 130 1.53 -15.41 17.34
N ALA A 131 1.47 -14.70 16.22
CA ALA A 131 1.13 -15.26 14.91
C ALA A 131 2.35 -15.83 14.16
N LYS A 132 3.60 -15.63 14.63
CA LYS A 132 4.81 -16.08 13.92
C LYS A 132 4.83 -17.59 13.66
N ALA A 133 4.43 -18.41 14.65
CA ALA A 133 4.43 -19.86 14.49
C ALA A 133 3.42 -20.34 13.43
N GLY A 134 2.19 -19.84 13.47
CA GLY A 134 1.16 -20.15 12.47
C GLY A 134 1.51 -19.59 11.09
N TYR A 135 2.21 -18.47 11.05
CA TYR A 135 2.67 -17.88 9.80
C TYR A 135 3.69 -18.76 9.07
N LEU A 136 4.63 -19.38 9.80
CA LEU A 136 5.63 -20.28 9.21
C LEU A 136 5.01 -21.55 8.66
N SER A 137 3.93 -22.05 9.26
CA SER A 137 3.23 -23.26 8.81
C SER A 137 2.11 -23.00 7.80
N GLY A 138 1.57 -21.77 7.75
CA GLY A 138 0.30 -21.44 7.08
C GLY A 138 0.35 -20.25 6.13
N PHE A 139 1.51 -19.71 5.74
CA PHE A 139 1.55 -18.58 4.79
C PHE A 139 0.96 -18.90 3.40
N SER A 140 0.84 -20.19 3.06
CA SER A 140 0.17 -20.68 1.84
C SER A 140 -1.33 -20.90 2.02
N ASP A 141 -1.84 -20.83 3.25
CA ASP A 141 -3.26 -20.95 3.59
C ASP A 141 -3.92 -19.56 3.52
N SER A 142 -4.83 -19.38 2.56
CA SER A 142 -5.54 -18.12 2.37
C SER A 142 -6.44 -17.77 3.55
N GLU A 143 -7.04 -18.76 4.22
CA GLU A 143 -7.98 -18.52 5.32
C GLU A 143 -7.24 -17.99 6.55
N TYR A 144 -6.11 -18.63 6.92
CA TYR A 144 -5.23 -18.13 7.98
C TYR A 144 -4.71 -16.72 7.68
N MET A 145 -4.30 -16.47 6.44
CA MET A 145 -3.79 -15.17 6.01
C MET A 145 -4.86 -14.07 6.10
N ASP A 146 -6.14 -14.42 5.96
CA ASP A 146 -7.24 -13.47 6.08
C ASP A 146 -7.53 -13.08 7.53
N GLU A 147 -7.32 -13.98 8.49
CA GLU A 147 -7.49 -13.74 9.93
C GLU A 147 -6.41 -12.83 10.54
N LEU A 148 -5.27 -12.67 9.87
CA LEU A 148 -4.21 -11.80 10.37
C LEU A 148 -4.70 -10.35 10.53
N PRO A 149 -4.33 -9.68 11.65
CA PRO A 149 -4.71 -8.30 11.89
C PRO A 149 -4.17 -7.37 10.80
N ALA A 150 -4.81 -6.22 10.66
CA ALA A 150 -4.41 -5.20 9.69
C ALA A 150 -3.42 -4.21 10.31
N HIS A 151 -2.40 -3.83 9.55
CA HIS A 151 -1.54 -2.67 9.81
C HIS A 151 -1.65 -1.67 8.66
N PHE A 152 -1.55 -0.38 8.96
CA PHE A 152 -1.71 0.69 7.97
C PHE A 152 -0.48 1.57 7.92
N ILE A 153 0.03 1.80 6.71
CA ILE A 153 1.12 2.77 6.46
C ILE A 153 0.64 3.87 5.52
N THR A 154 1.21 5.07 5.64
CA THR A 154 0.91 6.17 4.71
C THR A 154 1.81 6.06 3.47
N VAL A 155 1.22 6.16 2.28
CA VAL A 155 1.92 6.14 0.99
C VAL A 155 1.40 7.27 0.08
N ASN A 156 2.23 7.72 -0.87
CA ASN A 156 1.86 8.80 -1.79
C ASN A 156 1.48 8.30 -3.19
N GLU A 157 1.60 6.99 -3.43
CA GLU A 157 1.26 6.34 -4.70
C GLU A 157 0.80 4.90 -4.46
N PHE A 158 0.17 4.31 -5.47
CA PHE A 158 -0.20 2.90 -5.42
C PHE A 158 1.02 2.03 -5.68
N HIS A 159 1.46 1.31 -4.65
CA HIS A 159 2.55 0.37 -4.79
C HIS A 159 2.09 -0.98 -5.32
N ARG A 160 2.92 -1.60 -6.15
CA ARG A 160 2.69 -2.94 -6.71
C ARG A 160 3.55 -3.99 -6.00
N GLY A 161 3.02 -5.20 -5.86
CA GLY A 161 3.70 -6.35 -5.24
C GLY A 161 3.15 -6.65 -3.86
N VAL A 162 3.58 -7.74 -3.23
CA VAL A 162 3.04 -8.15 -1.93
C VAL A 162 3.74 -7.37 -0.82
N TYR A 163 2.97 -6.75 0.08
CA TYR A 163 3.49 -6.14 1.30
C TYR A 163 3.02 -6.89 2.53
N ARG A 164 3.85 -6.87 3.57
CA ARG A 164 3.53 -7.51 4.85
C ARG A 164 4.20 -6.78 5.99
N SER A 165 3.51 -6.74 7.12
CA SER A 165 4.03 -6.12 8.34
C SER A 165 4.36 -7.18 9.36
N PHE A 166 5.41 -6.93 10.14
CA PHE A 166 5.91 -7.84 11.16
C PHE A 166 6.18 -7.08 12.44
N GLU A 167 5.70 -7.61 13.55
CA GLU A 167 6.03 -7.12 14.87
C GLU A 167 7.45 -7.56 15.25
N VAL A 168 8.28 -6.58 15.58
CA VAL A 168 9.65 -6.76 16.05
C VAL A 168 9.59 -7.32 17.46
N SER A 169 10.40 -8.35 17.72
CA SER A 169 10.57 -8.93 19.05
C SER A 169 12.07 -8.99 19.37
N GLY A 170 12.42 -8.55 20.58
CA GLY A 170 13.78 -8.49 21.11
C GLY A 170 14.56 -7.23 20.74
N ASP A 171 15.78 -7.14 21.25
CA ASP A 171 16.66 -5.96 21.21
C ASP A 171 17.83 -6.10 20.21
N SER A 172 17.83 -7.12 19.35
CA SER A 172 18.92 -7.39 18.41
C SER A 172 19.16 -6.27 17.38
N MET A 173 18.17 -5.42 17.13
CA MET A 173 18.26 -4.26 16.23
C MET A 173 18.26 -2.93 16.98
N THR A 174 18.48 -2.96 18.30
CA THR A 174 18.57 -1.79 19.17
C THR A 174 20.04 -1.43 19.41
N ASP A 175 20.46 -0.27 18.93
CA ASP A 175 21.82 0.29 19.09
C ASP A 175 21.83 1.65 19.81
N GLY A 176 20.66 2.14 20.25
CA GLY A 176 20.51 3.42 20.94
C GLY A 176 20.55 4.65 20.01
N THR A 177 20.59 4.46 18.70
CA THR A 177 20.53 5.53 17.71
C THR A 177 19.14 5.66 17.09
N ASP A 178 18.91 6.73 16.32
CA ASP A 178 17.67 6.91 15.54
C ASP A 178 17.44 5.81 14.50
N ALA A 179 18.47 5.02 14.18
CA ALA A 179 18.39 3.88 13.28
C ALA A 179 17.82 2.63 13.95
N SER A 180 17.75 2.58 15.29
CA SER A 180 17.28 1.42 16.04
C SER A 180 15.89 0.98 15.60
N VAL A 181 15.73 -0.33 15.47
CA VAL A 181 14.43 -1.00 15.34
C VAL A 181 14.15 -1.68 16.66
N LEU A 182 13.22 -1.11 17.42
CA LEU A 182 12.97 -1.47 18.81
C LEU A 182 11.99 -2.63 18.92
N ASP A 183 12.05 -3.32 20.06
CA ASP A 183 11.01 -4.27 20.47
C ASP A 183 9.62 -3.62 20.41
N GLY A 184 8.66 -4.31 19.79
CA GLY A 184 7.30 -3.80 19.56
C GLY A 184 7.14 -2.82 18.39
N ASP A 185 8.22 -2.39 17.71
CA ASP A 185 8.09 -1.68 16.43
C ASP A 185 7.43 -2.59 15.39
N ILE A 186 6.71 -2.01 14.43
CA ILE A 186 6.13 -2.73 13.30
C ILE A 186 6.91 -2.38 12.04
N VAL A 187 7.58 -3.36 11.44
CA VAL A 187 8.29 -3.19 10.16
C VAL A 187 7.38 -3.63 9.02
N THR A 188 7.27 -2.80 7.97
CA THR A 188 6.54 -3.14 6.75
C THR A 188 7.52 -3.34 5.62
N GLY A 189 7.46 -4.52 5.00
CA GLY A 189 8.36 -4.91 3.92
C GLY A 189 7.63 -5.24 2.63
N ARG A 190 8.32 -5.07 1.50
CA ARG A 190 7.88 -5.51 0.17
C ARG A 190 8.53 -6.85 -0.17
N LEU A 191 7.73 -7.84 -0.55
CA LEU A 191 8.20 -9.18 -0.91
C LEU A 191 9.08 -9.11 -2.16
N ILE A 192 10.28 -9.69 -2.05
CA ILE A 192 11.15 -9.95 -3.18
C ILE A 192 10.79 -11.31 -3.75
N LYS A 193 10.34 -11.34 -5.01
CA LYS A 193 10.06 -12.59 -5.71
C LYS A 193 11.31 -13.48 -5.75
N ARG A 194 11.13 -14.80 -5.58
CA ARG A 194 12.22 -15.79 -5.52
C ARG A 194 13.11 -15.77 -6.77
N GLU A 195 12.53 -15.52 -7.94
CA GLU A 195 13.26 -15.35 -9.21
C GLU A 195 14.32 -14.23 -9.19
N LEU A 196 14.14 -13.21 -8.35
CA LEU A 196 15.06 -12.08 -8.22
C LEU A 196 16.20 -12.34 -7.24
N TRP A 197 16.17 -13.46 -6.50
CA TRP A 197 17.22 -13.80 -5.52
C TRP A 197 18.53 -14.21 -6.19
N LEU A 198 18.48 -14.58 -7.47
CA LEU A 198 19.66 -14.85 -8.32
C LEU A 198 20.41 -13.57 -8.73
N SER A 199 20.07 -12.43 -8.15
CA SER A 199 20.71 -11.15 -8.42
C SER A 199 21.04 -10.42 -7.12
N LYS A 200 22.00 -9.50 -7.17
CA LYS A 200 22.39 -8.72 -5.98
C LYS A 200 21.19 -7.92 -5.47
N PHE A 201 20.86 -8.13 -4.20
CA PHE A 201 19.87 -7.32 -3.50
C PHE A 201 20.32 -5.87 -3.39
N HIS A 202 19.36 -4.95 -3.44
CA HIS A 202 19.61 -3.51 -3.36
C HIS A 202 19.86 -3.04 -1.92
N THR A 203 20.88 -3.58 -1.26
CA THR A 203 21.26 -3.25 0.13
C THR A 203 21.69 -1.79 0.31
N HIS A 204 22.12 -1.12 -0.76
CA HIS A 204 22.39 0.33 -0.76
C HIS A 204 21.12 1.18 -0.73
N LYS A 205 19.98 0.63 -1.16
CA LYS A 205 18.68 1.32 -1.20
C LYS A 205 17.83 0.99 0.01
N TYR A 206 17.90 -0.26 0.47
CA TYR A 206 17.13 -0.75 1.61
C TYR A 206 18.09 -1.26 2.67
N ARG A 207 18.06 -0.59 3.83
CA ARG A 207 18.93 -0.88 4.95
C ARG A 207 18.54 -2.17 5.66
N TYR A 208 17.25 -2.33 5.98
CA TYR A 208 16.74 -3.45 6.74
C TYR A 208 15.94 -4.44 5.89
N TRP A 209 15.96 -5.69 6.33
CA TRP A 209 15.38 -6.82 5.63
C TRP A 209 14.63 -7.71 6.63
N VAL A 210 13.47 -8.19 6.21
CA VAL A 210 12.75 -9.26 6.91
C VAL A 210 13.01 -10.56 6.15
N ILE A 211 13.43 -11.59 6.87
CA ILE A 211 13.74 -12.90 6.33
C ILE A 211 12.88 -13.91 7.07
N VAL A 212 12.04 -14.63 6.34
CA VAL A 212 11.22 -15.72 6.86
C VAL A 212 11.99 -17.01 6.64
N HIS A 213 12.71 -17.44 7.67
CA HIS A 213 13.56 -18.62 7.69
C HIS A 213 12.79 -19.82 8.25
N ARG A 214 12.98 -21.00 7.64
CA ARG A 214 12.24 -22.22 7.99
C ARG A 214 12.41 -22.67 9.43
N TYR A 215 13.60 -22.47 9.97
CA TYR A 215 13.98 -23.00 11.28
C TYR A 215 14.11 -21.92 12.37
N GLU A 216 14.45 -20.69 11.96
CA GLU A 216 14.69 -19.57 12.89
C GLU A 216 13.49 -18.62 12.96
N GLY A 217 12.52 -18.80 12.06
CA GLY A 217 11.34 -17.96 11.98
C GLY A 217 11.59 -16.61 11.32
N VAL A 218 10.92 -15.57 11.83
CA VAL A 218 11.00 -14.22 11.24
C VAL A 218 12.18 -13.46 11.82
N ILE A 219 13.17 -13.20 10.98
CA ILE A 219 14.41 -12.49 11.31
C ILE A 219 14.37 -11.09 10.71
N ILE A 220 14.77 -10.08 11.49
CA ILE A 220 14.91 -8.69 11.03
C ILE A 220 16.36 -8.27 11.25
N LYS A 221 17.08 -8.00 10.16
CA LYS A 221 18.53 -7.71 10.15
C LYS A 221 18.92 -6.78 9.00
N GLU A 222 20.15 -6.27 9.05
CA GLU A 222 20.84 -5.78 7.85
C GLU A 222 21.45 -6.96 7.09
N ILE A 223 21.52 -6.85 5.76
CA ILE A 223 22.30 -7.78 4.92
C ILE A 223 23.65 -7.13 4.67
N SER A 224 24.69 -7.58 5.36
CA SER A 224 26.06 -7.05 5.20
C SER A 224 26.75 -7.64 3.97
N HIS A 225 26.40 -8.86 3.58
CA HIS A 225 26.90 -9.52 2.39
C HIS A 225 25.87 -10.45 1.76
N HIS A 226 25.92 -10.59 0.43
CA HIS A 226 25.13 -11.55 -0.33
C HIS A 226 26.04 -12.23 -1.36
N ASP A 227 26.37 -13.50 -1.17
CA ASP A 227 27.02 -14.34 -2.18
C ASP A 227 25.93 -14.95 -3.08
N VAL A 228 25.77 -14.38 -4.27
CA VAL A 228 24.70 -14.76 -5.21
C VAL A 228 24.95 -16.14 -5.81
N GLU A 229 26.23 -16.51 -6.03
CA GLU A 229 26.59 -17.78 -6.65
C GLU A 229 26.31 -18.95 -5.70
N LYS A 230 26.55 -18.75 -4.41
CA LYS A 230 26.28 -19.77 -3.38
C LYS A 230 24.91 -19.64 -2.73
N GLY A 231 24.17 -18.57 -3.02
CA GLY A 231 22.91 -18.26 -2.38
C GLY A 231 23.05 -18.07 -0.86
N ILE A 232 24.09 -17.37 -0.40
CA ILE A 232 24.36 -17.14 1.03
C ILE A 232 24.17 -15.67 1.37
N LEU A 233 23.47 -15.39 2.47
CA LEU A 233 23.38 -14.07 3.07
C LEU A 233 24.16 -14.02 4.38
N THR A 234 24.93 -12.96 4.58
CA THR A 234 25.47 -12.61 5.90
C THR A 234 24.59 -11.55 6.52
N LEU A 235 24.05 -11.84 7.70
CA LEU A 235 23.11 -11.01 8.43
C LEU A 235 23.80 -10.33 9.60
N HIS A 236 23.52 -9.04 9.76
CA HIS A 236 24.10 -8.19 10.78
C HIS A 236 23.00 -7.62 11.69
N SER A 237 23.22 -7.76 12.99
CA SER A 237 22.42 -7.12 14.05
C SER A 237 22.96 -5.72 14.32
N LEU A 238 22.09 -4.71 14.46
CA LEU A 238 22.57 -3.37 14.84
C LEU A 238 23.11 -3.32 16.27
N ASN A 239 22.59 -4.19 17.16
CA ASN A 239 23.03 -4.21 18.54
C ASN A 239 24.54 -4.46 18.65
N ALA A 240 25.21 -3.61 19.45
CA ALA A 240 26.66 -3.59 19.58
C ALA A 240 27.21 -4.80 20.36
N ASP A 241 26.39 -5.51 21.15
CA ASP A 241 26.79 -6.74 21.83
C ASP A 241 26.90 -7.89 20.82
N LYS A 242 28.07 -8.01 20.18
CA LYS A 242 28.38 -9.07 19.21
C LYS A 242 28.66 -10.43 19.85
N VAL A 243 28.73 -10.50 21.18
CA VAL A 243 28.77 -11.80 21.87
C VAL A 243 27.37 -12.39 21.91
N LYS A 244 26.36 -11.57 22.21
CA LYS A 244 24.95 -11.97 22.22
C LYS A 244 24.32 -12.02 20.82
N TYR A 245 24.69 -11.07 19.96
CA TYR A 245 24.15 -10.90 18.63
C TYR A 245 25.24 -10.91 17.55
N PRO A 246 25.97 -12.04 17.40
CA PRO A 246 26.99 -12.16 16.37
C PRO A 246 26.36 -12.06 14.98
N ASP A 247 27.19 -11.66 14.03
CA ASP A 247 26.83 -11.79 12.62
C ASP A 247 26.85 -13.27 12.24
N PHE A 248 25.88 -13.69 11.43
CA PHE A 248 25.74 -15.08 11.04
C PHE A 248 25.30 -15.20 9.59
N THR A 249 25.50 -16.39 9.02
CA THR A 249 25.19 -16.66 7.62
C THR A 249 24.02 -17.61 7.50
N ILE A 250 23.16 -17.39 6.52
CA ILE A 250 22.07 -18.29 6.16
C ILE A 250 22.16 -18.65 4.67
N THR A 251 21.63 -19.83 4.31
CA THR A 251 21.41 -20.21 2.91
C THR A 251 20.02 -19.81 2.46
N LEU A 252 19.89 -19.31 1.23
CA LEU A 252 18.61 -18.97 0.61
C LEU A 252 17.70 -20.19 0.41
N ASP A 253 18.25 -21.41 0.43
CA ASP A 253 17.45 -22.64 0.35
C ASP A 253 16.54 -22.83 1.56
N ASP A 254 16.99 -22.37 2.74
CA ASP A 254 16.25 -22.44 4.00
C ASP A 254 15.34 -21.22 4.22
N VAL A 255 15.25 -20.33 3.22
CA VAL A 255 14.42 -19.13 3.25
C VAL A 255 13.16 -19.32 2.43
N ASP A 256 12.01 -19.05 3.04
CA ASP A 256 10.72 -19.07 2.37
C ASP A 256 10.39 -17.73 1.73
N GLN A 257 10.66 -16.62 2.41
CA GLN A 257 10.36 -15.27 1.93
C GLN A 257 11.40 -14.24 2.39
N ILE A 258 11.64 -13.24 1.55
CA ILE A 258 12.50 -12.08 1.85
C ILE A 258 11.73 -10.81 1.52
N PHE A 259 11.77 -9.84 2.43
CA PHE A 259 11.19 -8.53 2.22
C PHE A 259 12.23 -7.44 2.42
N ASN A 260 12.28 -6.48 1.50
CA ASN A 260 13.00 -5.23 1.74
C ASN A 260 12.11 -4.30 2.57
N VAL A 261 12.60 -3.78 3.70
CA VAL A 261 11.82 -2.91 4.59
C VAL A 261 11.64 -1.53 3.93
N VAL A 262 10.41 -1.02 3.95
CA VAL A 262 10.03 0.27 3.35
C VAL A 262 9.48 1.27 4.37
N ASP A 263 8.98 0.79 5.51
CA ASP A 263 8.41 1.60 6.57
C ASP A 263 8.66 0.93 7.93
N ILE A 264 8.87 1.74 8.97
CA ILE A 264 8.94 1.31 10.37
C ILE A 264 7.98 2.20 11.14
N SER A 265 6.93 1.59 11.69
CA SER A 265 5.91 2.25 12.48
C SER A 265 6.18 1.99 13.97
N ARG A 266 6.42 3.07 14.72
CA ARG A 266 6.63 3.04 16.17
C ARG A 266 5.37 3.50 16.89
N SER A 267 4.86 2.66 17.80
CA SER A 267 3.77 3.07 18.68
C SER A 267 4.33 3.98 19.77
N LEU A 268 4.03 5.28 19.66
CA LEU A 268 4.22 6.28 20.72
C LEU A 268 3.15 6.15 21.80
#